data_AF-A0A7V3CG82-F1
#
_entry.id   AF-A0A7V3CG82-F1
#
_cell.length_a   1.000
_cell.length_b   1.000
_cell.length_c   1.000
_cell.angle_alpha   90.00
_cell.angle_beta   90.00
_cell.angle_gamma   90.00
#
_symmetry.space_group_name_H-M   'P 1'
#
loop_
_entity.id
_entity.type
_entity.pdbx_description
1 polymer ?
#
loop_
_entity_poly.entity_id
_entity_poly.type
_entity_poly.pdbx_seq_one_letter_code
_entity_poly.pdbx_strand_id
1 'polypeptide(L)'
;MIYFDNNATTPMIPEVEAAVAEAQRAFGNAGSVHGAGREARRRLDEARERIAGVLRVPASTLTFTSGATEALNAAMLATLAYGSGPRHLVVSRVEHAAVLRTAE
;
A
#
# COMPACT_ATOMS: atom_id res chain seq x y z
N MET A 1 1.25 -8.32 30.70
CA MET A 1 0.32 -7.32 30.14
C MET A 1 -0.60 -8.04 29.17
N ILE A 2 -1.90 -7.79 29.20
CA ILE A 2 -2.85 -8.34 28.23
C ILE A 2 -3.17 -7.22 27.22
N TYR A 3 -3.04 -7.50 25.92
CA TYR A 3 -3.16 -6.51 24.85
C TYR A 3 -4.54 -6.58 24.17
N PHE A 4 -5.33 -5.51 24.28
CA PHE A 4 -6.68 -5.41 23.73
C PHE A 4 -6.82 -4.19 22.77
N ASP A 5 -5.76 -3.85 22.02
CA ASP A 5 -5.74 -2.67 21.13
C ASP A 5 -5.34 -3.01 19.68
N ASN A 6 -5.70 -4.21 19.22
CA ASN A 6 -5.37 -4.69 17.86
C ASN A 6 -5.97 -3.85 16.72
N ASN A 7 -6.96 -3.00 17.02
CA ASN A 7 -7.53 -2.06 16.05
C ASN A 7 -6.60 -0.87 15.77
N ALA A 8 -5.74 -0.48 16.71
CA ALA A 8 -4.76 0.59 16.51
C ALA A 8 -3.52 0.10 15.78
N THR A 9 -2.99 -1.05 16.19
CA THR A 9 -1.93 -1.79 15.50
C THR A 9 -1.91 -3.23 15.96
N THR A 10 -1.33 -4.14 15.19
CA THR A 10 -1.19 -5.55 15.56
C THR A 10 0.28 -5.94 15.59
N PRO A 11 0.72 -6.78 16.55
CA PRO A 11 2.06 -7.33 16.52
C PRO A 11 2.34 -8.05 15.19
N MET A 12 3.53 -7.83 14.66
CA MET A 12 3.99 -8.55 13.47
C MET A 12 4.13 -10.04 13.81
N ILE A 13 3.61 -10.92 12.95
CA ILE A 13 3.83 -12.36 13.11
C ILE A 13 5.27 -12.73 12.71
N PRO A 14 5.89 -13.76 13.31
CA PRO A 14 7.30 -14.10 13.07
C PRO A 14 7.66 -14.33 11.60
N GLU A 15 6.73 -14.85 10.81
CA GLU A 15 6.91 -15.10 9.38
C GLU A 15 7.09 -13.80 8.59
N VAL A 16 6.41 -12.73 9.00
CA VAL A 16 6.54 -11.41 8.36
C VAL A 16 7.87 -10.76 8.76
N GLU A 17 8.28 -10.88 10.03
CA GLU A 17 9.59 -10.40 10.49
C GLU A 17 10.73 -11.04 9.69
N ALA A 18 10.67 -12.36 9.49
CA ALA A 18 11.65 -13.09 8.70
C ALA A 18 11.66 -12.65 7.23
N ALA A 19 10.47 -12.47 6.62
CA ALA A 19 10.35 -12.01 5.24
C ALA A 19 10.91 -10.58 5.04
N VAL A 20 10.67 -9.68 6.01
CA VAL A 20 11.24 -8.32 5.99
C VAL A 20 12.76 -8.37 6.11
N ALA A 21 13.30 -9.16 7.03
CA ALA A 21 14.74 -9.32 7.19
C ALA A 21 15.40 -9.91 5.92
N GLU A 22 14.75 -10.87 5.25
CA GLU A 22 15.21 -11.40 3.97
C GLU A 22 15.15 -10.34 2.86
N ALA A 23 14.07 -9.56 2.78
CA ALA A 23 13.91 -8.49 1.81
C ALA A 23 15.00 -7.41 1.98
N GLN A 24 15.36 -7.06 3.21
CA GLN A 24 16.41 -6.08 3.52
C GLN A 24 17.82 -6.53 3.07
N ARG A 25 18.06 -7.83 2.93
CA ARG A 25 19.32 -8.35 2.37
C ARG A 25 19.43 -8.15 0.86
N ALA A 26 18.31 -7.97 0.16
CA ALA A 26 18.30 -7.61 -1.26
C ALA A 26 18.50 -6.10 -1.42
N PHE A 27 19.71 -5.69 -1.82
CA PHE A 27 20.09 -4.28 -1.94
C PHE A 27 19.91 -3.70 -3.37
N GLY A 28 19.45 -4.51 -4.32
CA GLY A 28 19.30 -4.10 -5.71
C GLY A 28 18.20 -3.07 -5.90
N ASN A 29 18.45 -2.03 -6.70
CA ASN A 29 17.40 -1.12 -7.14
C ASN A 29 16.50 -1.81 -8.17
N ALA A 30 15.20 -1.94 -7.90
CA ALA A 30 14.22 -2.58 -8.78
C ALA A 30 13.99 -1.83 -10.13
N GLY A 31 14.52 -0.61 -10.27
CA GLY A 31 14.58 0.10 -11.55
C GLY A 31 15.81 -0.24 -12.40
N SER A 32 16.81 -0.94 -11.85
CA SER A 32 18.02 -1.29 -12.57
C SER A 32 17.87 -2.56 -13.41
N VAL A 33 18.50 -2.57 -14.59
CA VAL A 33 18.45 -3.71 -15.53
C VAL A 33 19.45 -4.82 -15.22
N HIS A 34 20.43 -4.59 -14.34
CA HIS A 34 21.44 -5.59 -13.95
C HIS A 34 20.85 -6.68 -13.05
N GLY A 35 21.58 -7.79 -12.85
CA GLY A 35 21.09 -8.98 -12.14
C GLY A 35 20.44 -8.68 -10.79
N ALA A 36 21.12 -7.94 -9.92
CA ALA A 36 20.56 -7.57 -8.61
C ALA A 36 19.27 -6.73 -8.68
N GLY A 37 19.14 -5.86 -9.70
CA GLY A 37 17.94 -5.04 -9.89
C GLY A 37 16.76 -5.85 -10.41
N ARG A 38 17.00 -6.77 -11.35
CA ARG A 38 15.99 -7.71 -11.83
C ARG A 38 15.48 -8.63 -10.72
N GLU A 39 16.37 -9.07 -9.83
CA GLU A 39 15.97 -9.86 -8.66
C GLU A 39 15.10 -9.06 -7.69
N ALA A 40 15.46 -7.82 -7.39
CA ALA A 40 14.62 -6.94 -6.57
C ALA A 40 13.25 -6.68 -7.21
N ARG A 41 13.21 -6.46 -8.54
CA ARG A 41 11.98 -6.30 -9.30
C ARG A 41 11.10 -7.54 -9.25
N ARG A 42 11.68 -8.73 -9.46
CA ARG A 42 10.97 -10.02 -9.38
C ARG A 42 10.28 -10.18 -8.02
N ARG A 43 10.98 -9.89 -6.92
CA ARG A 43 10.42 -9.96 -5.55
C ARG A 43 9.23 -9.02 -5.35
N LEU A 44 9.30 -7.79 -5.88
CA LEU A 44 8.18 -6.84 -5.82
C LEU A 44 6.98 -7.31 -6.65
N ASP A 45 7.22 -7.84 -7.85
CA ASP A 45 6.17 -8.33 -8.73
C ASP A 45 5.48 -9.57 -8.13
N GLU A 46 6.24 -10.49 -7.52
CA GLU A 46 5.70 -11.64 -6.78
C GLU A 46 4.89 -11.23 -5.54
N ALA A 47 5.30 -10.18 -4.82
CA ALA A 47 4.51 -9.62 -3.73
C ALA A 47 3.18 -9.04 -4.26
N ARG A 48 3.23 -8.30 -5.38
CA ARG A 48 2.05 -7.72 -6.02
C ARG A 48 1.06 -8.78 -6.48
N GLU A 49 1.52 -9.83 -7.15
CA GLU A 49 0.67 -10.95 -7.60
C GLU A 49 0.00 -11.67 -6.42
N ARG A 50 0.74 -11.92 -5.32
CA ARG A 50 0.16 -12.54 -4.12
C ARG A 50 -0.92 -11.66 -3.49
N ILE A 51 -0.67 -10.37 -3.34
CA ILE A 51 -1.67 -9.42 -2.80
C ILE A 51 -2.89 -9.35 -3.71
N ALA A 52 -2.68 -9.28 -5.03
CA ALA A 52 -3.73 -9.27 -6.03
C ALA A 52 -4.61 -10.53 -5.95
N GLY A 53 -4.00 -11.71 -5.77
CA GLY A 53 -4.71 -12.97 -5.56
C GLY A 53 -5.58 -12.98 -4.30
N VAL A 54 -5.09 -12.44 -3.18
CA VAL A 54 -5.86 -12.30 -1.93
C VAL A 54 -7.04 -11.33 -2.11
N LEU A 55 -6.80 -10.19 -2.77
CA LEU A 55 -7.81 -9.15 -3.01
C LEU A 55 -8.75 -9.46 -4.18
N ARG A 56 -8.44 -10.49 -4.99
CA ARG A 56 -9.19 -10.88 -6.20
C ARG A 56 -9.30 -9.75 -7.24
N VAL A 57 -8.20 -9.06 -7.48
CA VAL A 57 -8.10 -7.99 -8.49
C VAL A 57 -6.93 -8.25 -9.44
N PRO A 58 -6.87 -7.64 -10.65
CA PRO A 58 -5.69 -7.74 -11.49
C PRO A 58 -4.48 -7.08 -10.81
N ALA A 59 -3.31 -7.72 -10.84
CA ALA A 59 -2.11 -7.15 -10.22
C ALA A 59 -1.73 -5.77 -10.76
N SER A 60 -2.04 -5.49 -12.02
CA SER A 60 -1.79 -4.21 -12.69
C SER A 60 -2.59 -3.03 -12.11
N THR A 61 -3.65 -3.27 -11.33
CA THR A 61 -4.42 -2.20 -10.69
C THR A 61 -3.88 -1.81 -9.32
N LEU A 62 -2.92 -2.56 -8.77
CA LEU A 62 -2.33 -2.27 -7.48
C LEU A 62 -1.22 -1.24 -7.58
N THR A 63 -1.19 -0.31 -6.63
CA THR A 63 -0.09 0.63 -6.41
C THR A 63 0.38 0.50 -4.97
N PHE A 64 1.68 0.29 -4.76
CA PHE A 64 2.26 0.31 -3.41
C PHE A 64 2.40 1.74 -2.93
N THR A 65 2.07 1.96 -1.66
CA THR A 65 2.21 3.25 -0.96
C THR A 65 2.87 2.99 0.39
N SER A 66 3.30 4.04 1.09
CA SER A 66 3.86 3.94 2.44
C SER A 66 2.83 3.53 3.51
N GLY A 67 1.54 3.63 3.20
CA GLY A 67 0.46 3.24 4.11
C GLY A 67 -0.90 3.81 3.69
N ALA A 68 -1.93 3.48 4.47
CA ALA A 68 -3.32 3.85 4.16
C ALA A 68 -3.55 5.37 4.04
N THR A 69 -2.88 6.18 4.87
CA THR A 69 -2.97 7.64 4.79
C THR A 69 -2.55 8.17 3.41
N GLU A 70 -1.42 7.70 2.88
CA GLU A 70 -0.96 8.09 1.54
C GLU A 70 -1.89 7.54 0.45
N ALA A 71 -2.29 6.27 0.55
CA ALA A 71 -3.18 5.66 -0.43
C ALA A 71 -4.52 6.42 -0.58
N LEU A 72 -5.14 6.78 0.54
CA LEU A 72 -6.40 7.53 0.56
C LEU A 72 -6.22 8.93 -0.02
N ASN A 73 -5.16 9.65 0.37
CA ASN A 73 -4.85 10.97 -0.16
C ASN A 73 -4.61 10.92 -1.68
N ALA A 74 -3.76 10.00 -2.13
CA ALA A 74 -3.42 9.84 -3.54
C ALA A 74 -4.66 9.55 -4.39
N ALA A 75 -5.53 8.63 -3.94
CA ALA A 75 -6.76 8.29 -4.64
C ALA A 75 -7.72 9.49 -4.75
N MET A 76 -8.01 10.16 -3.62
CA MET A 76 -8.95 11.28 -3.57
C MET A 76 -8.46 12.47 -4.41
N LEU A 77 -7.18 12.85 -4.25
CA LEU A 77 -6.60 13.96 -4.97
C LEU A 77 -6.48 13.67 -6.47
N ALA A 78 -6.12 12.44 -6.86
CA ALA A 78 -6.09 12.05 -8.26
C ALA A 78 -7.49 12.09 -8.89
N THR A 79 -8.54 11.64 -8.19
CA THR A 79 -9.92 11.75 -8.66
C THR A 79 -10.34 13.20 -8.87
N LEU A 80 -9.98 14.11 -7.96
CA LEU A 80 -10.27 15.55 -8.11
C LEU A 80 -9.47 16.23 -9.21
N ALA A 81 -8.21 15.81 -9.41
CA ALA A 81 -7.32 16.42 -10.39
C ALA A 81 -7.65 15.98 -11.82
N TYR A 82 -7.93 14.68 -12.01
CA TYR A 82 -8.01 14.03 -13.32
C TYR A 82 -9.40 13.46 -13.65
N GLY A 83 -10.36 13.49 -12.71
CA GLY A 83 -11.73 13.07 -12.96
C GLY A 83 -12.44 14.00 -13.95
N SER A 84 -13.26 13.42 -14.82
CA SER A 84 -14.07 14.17 -15.80
C SER A 84 -15.35 14.77 -15.19
N GLY A 85 -15.63 14.50 -13.92
CA GLY A 85 -16.83 14.92 -13.21
C GLY A 85 -16.66 16.24 -12.42
N PRO A 86 -17.71 16.63 -11.66
CA PRO A 86 -17.64 17.79 -10.78
C PRO A 86 -16.53 17.64 -9.75
N ARG A 87 -15.84 18.74 -9.45
CA ARG A 87 -14.78 18.80 -8.42
C ARG A 87 -15.40 18.96 -7.01
N HIS A 88 -16.23 18.02 -6.61
CA HIS A 88 -16.76 17.94 -5.24
C HIS A 88 -16.63 16.49 -4.73
N LEU A 89 -16.37 16.35 -3.43
CA LEU A 89 -16.32 15.05 -2.75
C LEU A 89 -17.53 14.89 -1.86
N VAL A 90 -18.08 13.68 -1.83
CA VAL A 90 -19.09 13.25 -0.87
C VAL A 90 -18.46 12.17 0.00
N VAL A 91 -18.36 12.43 1.30
CA VAL A 91 -17.77 11.50 2.28
C VAL A 91 -18.69 11.36 3.49
N SER A 92 -18.59 10.23 4.20
CA SER A 92 -19.31 10.02 5.46
C SER A 92 -18.67 10.82 6.60
N ARG A 93 -19.45 11.13 7.65
CA ARG A 93 -18.94 11.81 8.85
C ARG A 93 -18.13 10.90 9.77
N VAL A 94 -18.15 9.58 9.54
CA VAL A 94 -17.44 8.59 10.37
C VAL A 94 -16.17 8.04 9.71
N GLU A 95 -15.73 8.64 8.60
CA GLU A 95 -14.50 8.23 7.94
C GLU A 95 -13.26 8.46 8.82
N HIS A 96 -12.19 7.74 8.52
CA HIS A 96 -10.91 7.97 9.17
C HIS A 96 -10.41 9.41 8.92
N ALA A 97 -9.63 9.96 9.85
CA ALA A 97 -9.09 11.32 9.76
C ALA A 97 -8.33 11.60 8.46
N ALA A 98 -7.69 10.58 7.86
CA ALA A 98 -7.02 10.70 6.57
C ALA A 98 -7.98 11.07 5.43
N VAL A 99 -9.23 10.59 5.45
CA VAL A 99 -10.26 10.97 4.46
C VAL A 99 -10.81 12.34 4.79
N LEU A 100 -11.24 12.56 6.03
CA LEU A 100 -11.88 13.80 6.45
C LEU A 100 -11.00 15.02 6.18
N ARG A 101 -9.72 14.97 6.59
CA ARG A 101 -8.76 16.06 6.36
C ARG A 101 -8.41 16.28 4.88
N THR A 102 -8.61 15.27 4.04
CA THR A 102 -8.39 15.42 2.59
C THR A 102 -9.60 16.04 1.90
N ALA A 103 -10.79 15.89 2.50
CA ALA A 103 -12.04 16.43 1.97
C ALA A 103 -12.33 17.86 2.44
N GLU A 104 -11.68 18.32 3.51
CA GLU A 104 -11.70 19.70 4.05
C GLU A 104 -10.81 20.65 3.23
#